data_AF-A0A530BI84-F1
#
_entry.id   AF-A0A530BI84-F1
#
_cell.length_a   1.000
_cell.length_b   1.000
_cell.length_c   1.000
_cell.angle_alpha   90.00
_cell.angle_beta   90.00
_cell.angle_gamma   90.00
#
_symmetry.space_group_name_H-M   'P 1'
#
loop_
_entity.id
_entity.type
_entity.pdbx_description
1 polymer ?
#
loop_
_entity_poly.entity_id
_entity_poly.type
_entity_poly.pdbx_seq_one_letter_code
_entity_poly.pdbx_strand_id
1 'polypeptide(L)' 'LAVSASAQGFGIGKGLMDEARRQLGPAVGISLISLPDAVGFYERIGMKRMTDAFWFSRKH' A
#
# COMPACT_ATOMS: atom_id res chain seq x y z
N LEU A 1 0.68 1.40 -5.51
CA LEU A 1 -0.77 1.68 -5.63
C LEU A 1 -0.92 3.12 -6.07
N ALA A 2 -1.79 3.41 -7.04
CA ALA A 2 -2.05 4.77 -7.49
C ALA A 2 -3.56 4.96 -7.70
N VAL A 3 -4.07 6.13 -7.31
CA VAL A 3 -5.44 6.57 -7.55
C VAL A 3 -5.35 7.94 -8.19
N SER A 4 -6.07 8.14 -9.30
CA SER A 4 -6.16 9.43 -9.98
C SER A 4 -6.51 10.53 -9.00
N ALA A 5 -5.86 11.70 -9.09
CA ALA A 5 -6.01 12.79 -8.13
C ALA A 5 -7.48 13.19 -7.91
N SER A 6 -8.27 13.28 -9.00
CA SER A 6 -9.70 13.59 -8.96
C SER A 6 -10.56 12.56 -8.23
N ALA A 7 -10.03 11.37 -7.98
CA ALA A 7 -10.72 10.26 -7.36
C ALA A 7 -10.14 9.90 -5.97
N GLN A 8 -9.18 10.69 -5.46
CA GLN A 8 -8.67 10.55 -4.10
C GLN A 8 -9.72 11.00 -3.07
N GLY A 9 -9.61 10.52 -1.83
CA GLY A 9 -10.56 10.83 -0.76
C GLY A 9 -11.85 9.99 -0.76
N PHE A 10 -12.20 9.34 -1.88
CA PHE A 10 -13.41 8.50 -2.00
C PHE A 10 -13.23 7.04 -1.56
N GLY A 11 -12.15 6.71 -0.83
CA GLY A 11 -11.91 5.34 -0.34
C GLY A 11 -11.44 4.33 -1.40
N ILE A 12 -11.22 4.74 -2.66
CA ILE A 12 -10.80 3.86 -3.76
C ILE A 12 -9.51 3.10 -3.43
N GLY A 13 -8.52 3.77 -2.84
CA GLY A 13 -7.26 3.13 -2.47
C GLY A 13 -7.45 1.94 -1.51
N LYS A 14 -8.40 2.05 -0.56
CA LYS A 14 -8.74 0.96 0.35
C LYS A 14 -9.42 -0.17 -0.43
N GLY A 15 -10.40 0.16 -1.28
CA GLY A 15 -11.10 -0.81 -2.13
C GLY A 15 -10.15 -1.61 -3.02
N LEU A 16 -9.16 -0.95 -3.64
CA LEU A 16 -8.13 -1.63 -4.44
C LEU A 16 -7.29 -2.60 -3.59
N MET A 17 -6.92 -2.23 -2.37
CA MET A 17 -6.15 -3.10 -1.47
C MET A 17 -6.99 -4.28 -0.98
N ASP A 18 -8.25 -4.04 -0.61
CA ASP A 18 -9.18 -5.09 -0.18
C ASP A 18 -9.41 -6.10 -1.30
N GLU A 19 -9.60 -5.63 -2.54
CA GLU A 19 -9.77 -6.50 -3.70
C GLU A 19 -8.51 -7.29 -4.01
N ALA A 20 -7.33 -6.68 -3.92
CA ALA A 20 -6.06 -7.40 -4.07
C ALA A 20 -5.92 -8.53 -3.03
N ARG A 21 -6.23 -8.26 -1.75
CA ARG A 21 -6.21 -9.27 -0.70
C ARG A 21 -7.24 -10.38 -0.93
N ARG A 22 -8.43 -10.03 -1.45
CA ARG A 22 -9.49 -10.99 -1.78
C ARG A 22 -9.06 -11.94 -2.89
N GLN A 23 -8.43 -11.42 -3.96
CA GLN A 23 -8.00 -12.24 -5.10
C GLN A 23 -6.77 -13.10 -4.78
N LEU A 24 -5.80 -12.56 -4.06
CA LEU A 24 -4.56 -13.26 -3.73
C LEU A 24 -4.74 -14.29 -2.60
N GLY A 25 -5.71 -14.05 -1.72
CA GLY A 25 -6.00 -14.91 -0.58
C GLY A 25 -4.97 -14.78 0.56
N PRO A 26 -5.21 -15.46 1.69
CA PRO A 26 -4.43 -15.27 2.92
C PRO A 26 -3.02 -15.88 2.89
N ALA A 27 -2.74 -16.75 1.91
CA ALA A 27 -1.42 -17.39 1.77
C ALA A 27 -0.37 -16.45 1.13
N VAL A 28 -0.78 -15.27 0.65
CA VAL A 28 0.10 -14.31 -0.02
C VAL A 28 0.26 -13.06 0.84
N GLY A 29 1.51 -12.74 1.18
CA GLY A 29 1.86 -11.47 1.81
C GLY A 29 1.97 -10.34 0.78
N ILE A 30 1.55 -9.13 1.15
CA ILE A 30 1.70 -7.92 0.32
C ILE A 30 2.65 -6.96 1.04
N SER A 31 3.78 -6.66 0.42
CA SER A 31 4.67 -5.57 0.84
C SER A 31 4.53 -4.38 -0.13
N LEU A 32 4.68 -3.16 0.39
CA LEU A 32 4.71 -1.95 -0.44
C LEU A 32 5.70 -0.94 0.14
N ILE A 33 6.22 -0.09 -0.75
CA ILE A 33 7.04 1.07 -0.39
C ILE A 33 6.17 2.31 -0.52
N SER A 34 6.01 3.05 0.58
CA SER A 34 5.16 4.24 0.64
C SER A 34 5.97 5.52 0.51
N LEU A 35 5.37 6.55 -0.10
CA LEU A 35 5.80 7.94 0.12
C LEU A 35 5.46 8.37 1.57
N PRO A 36 6.21 9.31 2.17
CA PRO A 36 5.99 9.75 3.56
C PRO A 36 4.54 10.16 3.86
N ASP A 37 3.94 10.95 2.97
CA ASP A 37 2.59 11.52 3.18
C ASP A 37 1.47 10.47 3.11
N ALA A 38 1.75 9.32 2.48
CA ALA A 38 0.77 8.25 2.33
C ALA A 38 0.83 7.22 3.47
N VAL A 39 1.79 7.31 4.41
CA VAL A 39 1.99 6.23 5.37
C VAL A 39 0.79 6.05 6.30
N GLY A 40 0.24 7.14 6.83
CA GLY A 40 -0.91 7.08 7.73
C GLY A 40 -2.17 6.49 7.06
N PHE A 41 -2.25 6.52 5.73
CA PHE A 41 -3.30 5.80 5.01
C PHE A 41 -3.14 4.28 5.13
N TYR A 42 -1.94 3.75 4.90
CA TYR A 42 -1.69 2.30 4.95
C TYR A 42 -1.84 1.73 6.36
N GLU A 43 -1.41 2.48 7.38
CA GLU A 43 -1.62 2.11 8.79
C GLU A 43 -3.11 2.03 9.13
N ARG A 44 -3.90 3.03 8.69
CA ARG A 44 -5.36 3.07 8.95
C ARG A 44 -6.13 1.91 8.30
N ILE A 45 -5.68 1.41 7.15
CA ILE A 45 -6.30 0.23 6.51
C ILE A 45 -5.76 -1.11 7.05
N GLY A 46 -4.96 -1.08 8.11
CA GLY A 46 -4.53 -2.28 8.86
C GLY A 46 -3.24 -2.91 8.35
N MET A 47 -2.46 -2.23 7.51
CA MET A 47 -1.12 -2.70 7.17
C MET A 47 -0.13 -2.42 8.30
N LYS A 48 0.67 -3.41 8.65
CA LYS A 48 1.75 -3.25 9.63
C LYS A 48 2.94 -2.55 8.97
N ARG A 49 3.42 -1.47 9.58
CA ARG A 49 4.68 -0.84 9.20
C ARG A 49 5.85 -1.78 9.51
N MET A 50 6.74 -1.95 8.55
CA MET A 50 7.98 -2.72 8.70
C MET A 50 9.15 -1.77 8.81
N THR A 51 9.79 -1.70 9.98
CA THR A 51 10.93 -0.81 10.26
C THR A 51 12.26 -1.37 9.78
N ASP A 52 12.36 -2.69 9.70
CA ASP A 52 13.60 -3.42 9.38
C ASP A 52 13.67 -3.79 7.89
N ALA A 53 13.17 -2.90 7.02
CA ALA A 53 13.21 -3.07 5.57
C ALA A 53 14.51 -2.48 5.00
N PHE A 54 15.19 -3.26 4.17
CA PHE A 54 16.43 -2.85 3.50
C PHE A 54 16.21 -2.76 1.99
N TRP A 55 16.83 -1.78 1.33
CA TRP A 55 16.62 -1.49 -0.09
C TRP A 55 17.92 -1.06 -0.77
N PHE A 56 18.15 -1.58 -1.99
CA PHE A 56 19.14 -1.03 -2.92
C PHE A 56 18.41 -0.25 -4.01
N SER A 57 18.71 1.04 -4.12
CA SER A 57 18.23 1.85 -5.26
C SER A 57 18.90 1.40 -6.55
N ARG A 58 18.17 1.51 -7.67
CA ARG A 58 18.77 1.38 -9.00
C ARG A 58 19.89 2.42 -9.15
N LYS A 59 21.06 2.01 -9.63
CA LYS A 59 22.13 2.92 -10.05
C LYS A 59 21.83 3.45 -11.44
N HIS A 60 21.70 4.77 -11.58
CA HIS A 60 21.67 5.54 -12.83
C HIS A 60 22.44 6.83 -12.60
#